data_AF-A0A938HV71-F1
#
_entry.id   AF-A0A938HV71-F1
#
_cell.length_a   1.000
_cell.length_b   1.000
_cell.length_c   1.000
_cell.angle_alpha   90.00
_cell.angle_beta   90.00
_cell.angle_gamma   90.00
#
_symmetry.space_group_name_H-M   'P 1'
#
loop_
_entity.id
_entity.type
_entity.pdbx_description
1 polymer ?
#
loop_
_entity_poly.entity_id
_entity_poly.type
_entity_poly.pdbx_seq_one_letter_code
_entity_poly.pdbx_strand_id
1 'polypeptide(L)'
;NAEKVVAAVREFGFDVPELSPDLFVDPDAVVRMGERPFRIELMTSISGVAFDECYEERLVERLGDTEIPFIGLHHLKANKRAAGRPKDRADVHELSTPRRRRRG
;
A
#
# COMPACT_ATOMS: atom_id res chain seq x y z
N ASN A 1 0.21 -1.49 16.20
CA ASN A 1 -0.24 -0.38 15.31
C ASN A 1 -1.76 -0.37 15.11
N ALA A 2 -2.46 -1.52 15.20
CA ALA A 2 -3.90 -1.63 14.94
C ALA A 2 -4.77 -0.53 15.58
N GLU A 3 -4.59 -0.23 16.87
CA GLU A 3 -5.33 0.86 17.54
C GLU A 3 -5.12 2.23 16.91
N LYS A 4 -3.89 2.55 16.48
CA LYS A 4 -3.58 3.82 15.80
C LYS A 4 -4.23 3.88 14.42
N VAL A 5 -4.30 2.76 13.71
CA VAL A 5 -5.00 2.66 12.43
C VAL A 5 -6.49 2.90 12.62
N VAL A 6 -7.12 2.28 13.62
CA VAL A 6 -8.52 2.52 13.96
C VAL A 6 -8.78 4.00 14.26
N ALA A 7 -7.94 4.63 15.08
CA ALA A 7 -8.07 6.06 15.38
C ALA A 7 -7.98 6.93 14.12
N ALA A 8 -7.01 6.67 13.23
CA ALA A 8 -6.85 7.40 11.98
C ALA A 8 -8.03 7.18 11.02
N VAL A 9 -8.57 5.97 10.93
CA VAL A 9 -9.73 5.64 10.09
C VAL A 9 -11.00 6.32 10.60
N ARG A 10 -11.19 6.39 11.92
CA ARG A 10 -12.28 7.16 12.54
C ARG A 10 -12.17 8.64 12.23
N GLU A 11 -10.98 9.22 12.42
CA GLU A 11 -10.73 10.64 12.13
C GLU A 11 -10.93 10.97 10.64
N PHE A 12 -10.60 10.04 9.75
CA PHE A 12 -10.86 10.18 8.31
C PHE A 12 -12.38 10.21 7.99
N GLY A 13 -13.24 9.73 8.88
CA GLY A 13 -14.70 9.75 8.73
C GLY A 13 -15.34 8.39 8.48
N PHE A 14 -14.59 7.28 8.63
CA PHE A 14 -15.14 5.93 8.55
C PHE A 14 -15.31 5.33 9.95
N ASP A 15 -16.23 5.88 10.75
CA ASP A 15 -16.56 5.36 12.08
C ASP A 15 -17.81 4.46 12.00
N VAL A 16 -17.58 3.18 11.73
CA VAL A 16 -18.63 2.15 11.65
C VAL A 16 -18.54 1.20 12.85
N PRO A 17 -19.65 0.59 13.29
CA PRO A 17 -19.65 -0.33 14.45
C PRO A 17 -18.66 -1.49 14.33
N GLU A 18 -18.39 -1.93 13.10
CA GLU A 18 -17.49 -3.05 12.80
C GLU A 18 -16.01 -2.65 12.83
N LEU A 19 -15.68 -1.36 12.92
CA LEU A 19 -14.30 -0.90 12.96
C LEU A 19 -13.65 -1.24 14.31
N SER A 20 -12.89 -2.33 14.33
CA SER A 20 -12.13 -2.79 15.49
C SER A 20 -10.64 -2.99 15.17
N PRO A 21 -9.77 -3.00 16.20
CA PRO A 21 -8.36 -3.33 16.01
C PRO A 21 -8.13 -4.73 15.42
N ASP A 22 -9.05 -5.67 15.67
CA ASP A 22 -8.94 -7.06 15.21
C ASP A 22 -8.90 -7.18 13.68
N LEU A 23 -9.52 -6.22 12.96
CA LEU A 23 -9.44 -6.13 11.50
C LEU A 23 -8.02 -5.90 10.98
N PHE A 24 -7.10 -5.43 11.83
CA PHE A 24 -5.75 -5.03 11.45
C PHE A 24 -4.65 -5.90 12.09
N VAL A 25 -5.03 -6.99 12.77
CA VAL A 25 -4.07 -7.97 13.32
C VAL A 25 -4.08 -9.29 12.55
N ASP A 26 -5.14 -9.58 11.79
CA ASP A 26 -5.17 -10.70 10.87
C ASP A 26 -4.23 -10.39 9.67
N PRO A 27 -3.20 -11.21 9.41
CA PRO A 27 -2.25 -10.98 8.31
C PRO A 27 -2.88 -11.06 6.92
N ASP A 28 -4.06 -11.65 6.74
CA ASP A 28 -4.72 -11.78 5.43
C ASP A 28 -5.89 -10.80 5.25
N ALA A 29 -6.06 -9.86 6.19
CA ALA A 29 -7.14 -8.88 6.13
C ALA A 29 -6.96 -7.83 5.03
N VAL A 30 -8.09 -7.56 4.34
CA VAL A 30 -8.23 -6.45 3.40
C VAL A 30 -9.46 -5.63 3.76
N VAL A 31 -9.23 -4.46 4.36
CA VAL A 31 -10.29 -3.50 4.71
C VAL A 31 -10.47 -2.53 3.55
N ARG A 32 -11.71 -2.34 3.09
CA ARG A 32 -12.04 -1.46 1.96
C ARG A 32 -12.98 -0.35 2.38
N MET A 33 -12.69 0.86 1.95
CA MET A 33 -13.45 2.06 2.30
C MET A 33 -13.70 2.93 1.07
N GLY A 34 -14.90 3.50 0.99
CA GLY A 34 -15.32 4.35 -0.13
C GLY A 34 -15.64 3.60 -1.43
N GLU A 35 -15.95 4.37 -2.47
CA GLU A 35 -16.31 3.87 -3.80
C GLU A 35 -15.35 4.39 -4.88
N ARG A 36 -15.34 3.74 -6.05
CA ARG A 36 -14.52 4.22 -7.18
C ARG A 36 -14.98 5.62 -7.61
N PRO A 37 -14.06 6.54 -7.97
CA PRO A 37 -12.60 6.37 -8.09
C PRO A 37 -11.81 6.59 -6.80
N PHE A 38 -12.46 6.95 -5.68
CA PHE A 38 -11.83 7.31 -4.41
C PHE A 38 -11.80 6.17 -3.38
N ARG A 39 -11.74 4.92 -3.85
CA ARG A 39 -11.70 3.75 -2.98
C ARG A 39 -10.32 3.57 -2.37
N ILE A 40 -10.27 3.35 -1.06
CA ILE A 40 -9.07 3.04 -0.29
C ILE A 40 -9.11 1.57 0.12
N GLU A 41 -7.98 0.88 -0.02
CA GLU A 41 -7.78 -0.49 0.48
C GLU A 41 -6.62 -0.50 1.46
N LEU A 42 -6.86 -0.98 2.67
CA LEU A 42 -5.85 -1.25 3.69
C LEU A 42 -5.60 -2.75 3.73
N MET A 43 -4.36 -3.16 3.50
CA MET A 43 -3.94 -4.56 3.50
C MET A 43 -2.93 -4.77 4.62
N THR A 44 -3.15 -5.78 5.47
CA THR A 44 -2.23 -6.11 6.57
C THR A 44 -1.01 -6.90 6.11
N SER A 45 -1.11 -7.59 4.98
CA SER A 45 0.02 -8.15 4.25
C SER A 45 -0.17 -8.03 2.74
N ILE A 46 0.93 -8.22 2.02
CA ILE A 46 0.95 -8.31 0.57
C ILE A 46 1.86 -9.46 0.15
N SER A 47 1.54 -10.13 -0.95
CA SER A 47 2.26 -11.34 -1.38
C SER A 47 3.72 -11.06 -1.76
N GLY A 48 4.62 -11.99 -1.45
CA GLY A 48 5.98 -12.01 -2.00
C GLY A 48 6.99 -11.03 -1.39
N VAL A 49 6.63 -10.30 -0.32
CA VAL A 49 7.55 -9.41 0.42
C VAL A 49 7.18 -9.36 1.90
N ALA A 50 8.17 -9.09 2.78
CA ALA A 50 7.95 -8.82 4.20
C ALA A 50 7.83 -7.31 4.47
N PHE A 51 7.01 -6.92 5.45
CA PHE A 51 6.79 -5.50 5.77
C PHE A 51 8.07 -4.81 6.24
N ASP A 52 8.81 -5.43 7.17
CA ASP A 52 9.99 -4.81 7.78
C ASP A 52 11.06 -4.48 6.72
N GLU A 53 11.37 -5.44 5.84
CA GLU A 53 12.28 -5.24 4.71
C GLU A 53 11.79 -4.12 3.77
N CYS A 54 10.51 -4.12 3.42
CA CYS A 54 9.93 -3.07 2.57
C CYS A 54 10.00 -1.70 3.23
N TYR A 55 9.82 -1.64 4.55
CA TYR A 55 9.77 -0.40 5.31
C TYR A 55 11.17 0.19 5.50
N GLU A 56 12.19 -0.65 5.67
CA GLU A 56 13.60 -0.22 5.71
C GLU A 56 14.04 0.40 4.38
N GLU A 57 13.66 -0.21 3.24
CA GLU A 57 14.01 0.27 1.89
C GLU A 57 12.95 1.19 1.25
N ARG A 58 12.03 1.74 2.05
CA ARG A 58 10.95 2.60 1.54
C ARG A 58 11.50 3.87 0.90
N LEU A 59 10.80 4.36 -0.13
CA LEU A 59 11.04 5.68 -0.69
C LEU A 59 10.16 6.69 0.06
N VAL A 60 10.74 7.78 0.56
CA VAL A 60 9.96 8.87 1.17
C VAL A 60 9.90 10.01 0.18
N GLU A 61 8.69 10.37 -0.24
CA GLU A 61 8.45 11.50 -1.14
C GLU A 61 7.59 12.54 -0.43
N ARG A 62 7.84 13.82 -0.68
CA ARG A 62 7.07 14.90 -0.11
C ARG A 62 5.93 15.30 -1.04
N LEU A 63 4.69 15.20 -0.55
CA LEU A 63 3.50 15.67 -1.23
C LEU A 63 2.87 16.82 -0.44
N GLY A 64 2.97 18.04 -0.96
CA GLY A 64 2.67 19.25 -0.20
C GLY A 64 3.61 19.35 1.01
N ASP A 65 3.04 19.41 2.21
CA ASP A 65 3.78 19.48 3.47
C ASP A 65 3.89 18.12 4.18
N THR A 66 3.44 17.03 3.53
CA THR A 66 3.43 15.68 4.12
C THR A 66 4.50 14.80 3.49
N GLU A 67 5.30 14.14 4.31
CA GLU A 67 6.20 13.07 3.88
C GLU A 67 5.44 11.74 3.81
N ILE A 68 5.42 11.13 2.63
CA ILE A 68 4.67 9.90 2.38
C ILE A 68 5.66 8.77 2.07
N PRO A 69 5.60 7.66 2.82
CA PRO A 69 6.37 6.47 2.51
C PRO A 69 5.71 5.67 1.36
N PHE A 70 6.51 5.34 0.37
CA PHE A 70 6.16 4.48 -0.76
C PHE A 70 7.00 3.22 -0.73
N ILE A 71 6.41 2.09 -1.10
CA ILE A 71 7.15 0.84 -1.31
C ILE A 71 8.23 1.03 -2.38
N GLY A 72 9.44 0.57 -2.09
CA GLY A 72 10.56 0.62 -3.02
C GLY A 72 10.27 -0.14 -4.32
N LEU A 73 10.85 0.32 -5.44
CA LEU A 73 10.60 -0.26 -6.77
C LEU A 73 10.95 -1.75 -6.84
N HIS A 74 12.00 -2.18 -6.14
CA HIS A 74 12.40 -3.58 -6.07
C HIS A 74 11.30 -4.45 -5.44
N HIS A 75 10.87 -4.10 -4.23
CA HIS A 75 9.81 -4.80 -3.50
C HIS A 75 8.46 -4.73 -4.22
N LEU A 76 8.11 -3.60 -4.84
CA LEU A 76 6.89 -3.47 -5.63
C LEU A 76 6.86 -4.47 -6.79
N LYS A 77 7.99 -4.66 -7.49
CA LYS A 77 8.09 -5.65 -8.57
C LYS A 77 7.97 -7.08 -8.04
N ALA A 78 8.60 -7.39 -6.91
CA ALA A 78 8.49 -8.70 -6.27
C ALA A 78 7.03 -8.99 -5.90
N ASN A 79 6.36 -8.03 -5.27
CA ASN A 79 4.95 -8.14 -4.92
C ASN A 79 4.06 -8.39 -6.14
N LYS A 80 4.21 -7.59 -7.20
CA LYS A 80 3.42 -7.74 -8.44
C LYS A 80 3.63 -9.10 -9.10
N ARG A 81 4.86 -9.62 -9.12
CA ARG A 81 5.14 -10.97 -9.64
C ARG A 81 4.45 -12.05 -8.82
N ALA A 82 4.50 -11.94 -7.49
CA ALA A 82 3.88 -12.91 -6.58
C ALA A 82 2.34 -12.85 -6.61
N ALA A 83 1.76 -11.65 -6.74
CA ALA A 83 0.31 -11.45 -6.82
C ALA A 83 -0.30 -12.05 -8.10
N GLY A 84 0.47 -12.18 -9.18
CA GLY A 84 0.11 -12.93 -10.38
C GLY A 84 -1.09 -12.41 -11.18
N ARG A 85 -1.63 -11.23 -10.84
CA ARG A 85 -2.83 -10.69 -11.51
C ARG A 85 -2.50 -10.37 -12.97
N PRO A 86 -3.44 -10.55 -13.92
CA PRO A 86 -3.16 -10.31 -15.34
C PRO A 86 -2.57 -8.93 -15.63
N LYS A 87 -3.04 -7.88 -14.92
CA LYS A 87 -2.51 -6.52 -15.01
C LYS A 87 -1.10 -6.39 -14.43
N ASP A 88 -0.78 -7.11 -13.35
CA ASP A 88 0.52 -7.01 -12.70
C ASP A 88 1.67 -7.47 -13.60
N ARG A 89 1.42 -8.41 -14.53
CA ARG A 89 2.44 -8.81 -15.52
C ARG A 89 2.82 -7.66 -16.46
N ALA A 90 1.83 -6.91 -16.94
CA ALA A 90 2.07 -5.75 -17.78
C ALA A 90 2.80 -4.64 -16.99
N ASP A 91 2.37 -4.39 -15.75
CA ASP A 91 3.00 -3.41 -14.87
C ASP A 91 4.47 -3.77 -14.57
N VAL A 92 4.80 -5.04 -14.31
CA VAL A 92 6.18 -5.49 -14.08
C VAL A 92 7.07 -5.22 -15.29
N HIS A 93 6.54 -5.42 -16.50
CA HIS A 93 7.25 -5.10 -17.74
C HIS A 93 7.51 -3.59 -17.87
N GLU A 94 6.49 -2.75 -17.66
CA GLU A 94 6.64 -1.28 -17.71
C GLU A 94 7.64 -0.78 -16.67
N LEU A 95 7.53 -1.24 -15.42
CA LEU A 95 8.41 -0.86 -14.32
C LEU A 95 9.86 -1.34 -14.54
N SER A 96 10.08 -2.36 -15.37
CA SER A 96 11.40 -2.87 -15.72
C SER A 96 12.03 -2.16 -16.91
N THR A 97 11.25 -1.33 -17.61
CA THR A 97 11.77 -0.48 -18.68
C THR A 97 12.39 0.77 -18.06
N PRO A 98 13.66 1.11 -18.33
CA PRO A 98 14.28 2.32 -17.81
C PRO A 98 13.50 3.55 -18.28
N ARG A 99 12.81 4.24 -17.37
CA ARG A 99 12.23 5.54 -17.67
C ARG A 99 13.38 6.55 -17.79
N ARG A 100 13.59 7.07 -19.01
CA ARG A 100 14.50 8.18 -19.27
C ARG A 100 14.08 9.34 -18.36
N ARG A 101 14.91 9.68 -17.36
CA ARG A 101 14.64 10.78 -16.43
C ARG A 101 14.32 12.04 -17.23
N ARG A 102 13.08 12.55 -17.13
CA ARG A 102 12.79 13.92 -17.54
C ARG A 102 13.47 14.82 -16.50
N ARG A 103 14.65 15.34 -16.86
CA ARG A 103 15.18 16.56 -16.25
C ARG A 103 14.23 17.68 -16.69
N GLY A 104 13.69 18.41 -15.74
CA GLY A 104 12.79 19.54 -15.95
C GLY A 104 12.20 19.96 -14.63
#